data_AF-X5MD63-F1
#
_entry.id   AF-X5MD63-F1
#
_cell.length_a   1.000
_cell.length_b   1.000
_cell.length_c   1.000
_cell.angle_alpha   90.00
_cell.angle_beta   90.00
_cell.angle_gamma   90.00
#
_symmetry.space_group_name_H-M   'P 1'
#
loop_
_entity.id
_entity.type
_entity.pdbx_description
1 polymer ?
#
loop_
_entity_poly.entity_id
_entity_poly.type
_entity_poly.pdbx_seq_one_letter_code
_entity_poly.pdbx_strand_id
1 'polypeptide(L)'
;MILRVLTVLFLGAAIGAAISDVVSRSGMASLGEVWFAIHSGSLNLSQAITQRYLSPEIWDPYAIWVLGQPATVFFGLLALLCFLGAWLRARKA
;
A
#
# COMPACT_ATOMS: atom_id res chain seq x y z
N MET A 1 -6.09 10.60 -18.11
CA MET A 1 -5.36 11.43 -17.14
C MET A 1 -5.23 10.76 -15.77
N ILE A 2 -6.33 10.36 -15.13
CA ILE A 2 -6.36 9.78 -13.76
C ILE A 2 -5.37 8.62 -13.55
N LEU A 3 -5.38 7.58 -14.40
CA LEU A 3 -4.47 6.43 -14.25
C LEU A 3 -2.98 6.81 -14.21
N ARG A 4 -2.58 7.84 -14.99
CA ARG A 4 -1.19 8.30 -15.00
C ARG A 4 -0.81 8.98 -13.68
N VAL A 5 -1.73 9.77 -13.11
CA VAL A 5 -1.52 10.41 -11.80
C VAL A 5 -1.39 9.34 -10.71
N LEU A 6 -2.25 8.32 -10.73
CA LEU A 6 -2.16 7.20 -9.79
C LEU A 6 -0.86 6.42 -9.93
N THR A 7 -0.40 6.18 -11.16
CA THR A 7 0.92 5.55 -11.40
C THR A 7 2.04 6.34 -10.72
N VAL A 8 2.11 7.66 -10.94
CA VAL A 8 3.17 8.49 -10.36
C VAL A 8 3.10 8.49 -8.83
N LEU A 9 1.89 8.57 -8.26
CA LEU A 9 1.69 8.55 -6.83
C LEU A 9 2.17 7.23 -6.21
N PHE A 10 1.72 6.08 -6.73
CA PHE A 10 2.14 4.78 -6.22
C PHE A 10 3.62 4.49 -6.46
N LEU A 11 4.16 4.95 -7.59
CA LEU A 11 5.60 4.81 -7.85
C LEU A 11 6.42 5.63 -6.85
N GLY A 12 6.00 6.86 -6.53
CA GLY A 12 6.64 7.68 -5.50
C GLY A 12 6.60 7.00 -4.13
N ALA A 13 5.46 6.42 -3.74
CA ALA A 13 5.33 5.65 -2.50
C ALA A 13 6.25 4.41 -2.48
N ALA A 14 6.33 3.68 -3.59
CA ALA A 14 7.20 2.51 -3.72
C ALA A 14 8.69 2.90 -3.60
N ILE A 15 9.11 4.01 -4.22
CA ILE A 15 10.48 4.52 -4.11
C ILE A 15 10.77 4.97 -2.68
N GLY A 16 9.85 5.68 -2.03
CA GLY A 16 10.00 6.10 -0.64
C GLY A 16 10.19 4.91 0.30
N ALA A 17 9.37 3.87 0.14
CA ALA A 17 9.49 2.63 0.89
C ALA A 17 10.83 1.91 0.61
N ALA A 18 11.24 1.82 -0.66
CA ALA A 18 12.52 1.20 -1.04
C ALA A 18 13.71 1.93 -0.42
N ILE A 19 13.67 3.27 -0.38
CA ILE A 19 14.70 4.08 0.27
C ILE A 19 14.72 3.79 1.77
N SER A 20 13.56 3.76 2.44
CA SER A 20 13.52 3.45 3.87
C SER A 20 14.04 2.05 4.18
N ASP A 21 13.72 1.06 3.36
CA ASP A 21 14.18 -0.33 3.50
C ASP A 21 15.71 -0.44 3.39
N VAL A 22 16.32 0.30 2.46
CA VAL A 22 17.78 0.34 2.27
C VAL A 22 18.46 1.07 3.43
N VAL A 23 17.88 2.17 3.91
CA VAL A 23 18.45 2.97 5.00
C VAL A 23 18.37 2.23 6.33
N SER A 24 17.25 1.56 6.62
CA SER A 24 17.02 0.85 7.87
C SER A 24 17.90 -0.40 8.01
N ARG A 25 18.33 -1.01 6.88
CA ARG A 25 19.08 -2.28 6.82
C ARG A 25 18.37 -3.46 7.50
N SER A 26 17.08 -3.32 7.81
CA SER A 26 16.27 -4.32 8.51
C SER A 26 15.41 -5.16 7.56
N GLY A 27 15.56 -4.96 6.24
CA GLY A 27 14.76 -5.64 5.22
C GLY A 27 13.59 -4.78 4.75
N MET A 28 12.63 -5.41 4.07
CA MET A 28 11.47 -4.70 3.52
C MET A 28 10.39 -4.53 4.57
N ALA A 29 10.08 -3.27 4.92
CA ALA A 29 9.03 -2.98 5.87
C ALA A 29 7.65 -3.39 5.35
N SER A 30 6.83 -3.95 6.24
CA SER A 30 5.43 -4.27 5.95
C SER A 30 4.59 -2.99 5.84
N LEU A 31 3.46 -3.05 5.11
CA LEU A 31 2.51 -1.94 5.04
C LEU A 31 2.01 -1.51 6.43
N GLY A 32 1.80 -2.47 7.32
CA GLY A 32 1.40 -2.22 8.71
C GLY A 32 2.45 -1.42 9.47
N GLU A 33 3.72 -1.77 9.36
CA GLU A 33 4.82 -1.03 9.99
C GLU A 33 4.95 0.39 9.42
N VAL A 34 4.85 0.55 8.10
CA VAL A 34 4.89 1.87 7.46
C VAL A 34 3.73 2.74 7.93
N TRP A 35 2.50 2.21 7.96
CA TRP A 35 1.33 2.96 8.45
C TRP A 35 1.47 3.26 9.95
N PHE A 36 1.92 2.30 10.76
CA PHE A 36 2.14 2.50 12.19
C PHE A 36 3.17 3.62 12.46
N ALA A 37 4.26 3.64 11.70
CA ALA A 37 5.30 4.67 11.78
C ALA A 37 4.80 6.06 11.36
N ILE A 38 3.90 6.14 10.37
CA ILE A 38 3.28 7.39 9.94
C ILE A 38 2.28 7.89 10.97
N HIS A 39 1.34 7.03 11.40
CA HIS A 39 0.28 7.41 12.33
C HIS A 39 -0.41 6.19 12.97
N SER A 40 0.18 5.65 14.04
CA SER A 40 -0.33 4.50 14.80
C SER A 40 -1.78 4.66 15.30
N GLY A 41 -2.17 5.87 15.72
CA GLY A 41 -3.53 6.15 16.19
C GLY A 41 -4.59 5.88 15.12
N SER A 42 -4.29 6.16 13.85
CA SER A 42 -5.22 5.86 12.75
C SER A 42 -5.31 4.37 12.45
N LEU A 43 -4.21 3.63 12.51
CA LEU A 43 -4.22 2.18 12.31
C LEU A 43 -5.08 1.49 13.39
N ASN A 44 -4.89 1.87 14.65
CA ASN A 44 -5.68 1.36 15.78
C ASN A 44 -7.16 1.73 15.68
N LEU A 45 -7.46 2.96 15.22
CA LEU A 45 -8.84 3.38 15.00
C LEU A 45 -9.49 2.58 13.86
N SER A 46 -8.78 2.39 12.74
CA SER A 46 -9.26 1.57 11.61
C SER A 46 -9.52 0.13 12.05
N GLN A 47 -8.64 -0.44 12.89
CA GLN A 47 -8.86 -1.74 13.52
C GLN A 47 -10.15 -1.75 14.34
N ALA A 48 -10.26 -0.84 15.31
CA ALA A 48 -11.36 -0.80 16.24
C ALA A 48 -12.71 -0.60 15.53
N ILE A 49 -12.77 0.29 14.53
CA ILE A 49 -13.98 0.53 13.74
C ILE A 49 -14.34 -0.72 12.95
N THR A 50 -13.36 -1.36 12.29
CA THR A 50 -13.63 -2.54 11.45
C THR A 50 -14.16 -3.70 12.29
N GLN A 51 -13.50 -4.00 13.41
CA GLN A 51 -13.89 -5.09 14.30
C GLN A 51 -15.22 -4.82 15.01
N ARG A 52 -15.53 -3.56 15.32
CA ARG A 52 -16.76 -3.18 16.04
C ARG A 52 -18.00 -3.02 15.16
N TYR A 53 -17.84 -2.52 13.94
CA TYR A 53 -18.98 -2.10 13.12
C TYR A 53 -19.14 -2.86 11.80
N LEU A 54 -18.10 -3.56 11.32
CA LEU A 54 -18.18 -4.34 10.08
C LEU A 54 -18.22 -5.84 10.40
N SER A 55 -17.06 -6.39 10.75
CA SER A 55 -16.91 -7.78 11.19
C SER A 55 -15.45 -7.98 11.63
N PRO A 56 -15.18 -8.75 12.70
CA PRO A 56 -13.83 -9.09 13.13
C PRO A 56 -13.02 -9.77 12.02
N GLU A 57 -13.68 -10.62 11.22
CA GLU A 57 -13.06 -11.43 10.17
C GLU A 57 -12.45 -10.57 9.05
N ILE A 58 -13.01 -9.37 8.80
CA ILE A 58 -12.47 -8.42 7.82
C ILE A 58 -11.09 -7.92 8.25
N TRP A 59 -10.91 -7.66 9.54
CA TRP A 59 -9.60 -7.24 10.04
C TRP A 59 -8.64 -8.42 10.12
N ASP A 60 -9.09 -9.53 10.71
CA ASP A 60 -8.30 -10.74 10.93
C ASP A 60 -9.05 -11.95 10.35
N PRO A 61 -8.62 -12.52 9.20
CA PRO A 61 -7.25 -12.47 8.68
C PRO A 61 -6.99 -11.46 7.55
N TYR A 62 -8.01 -10.89 6.91
CA TYR A 62 -7.81 -10.26 5.60
C TYR A 62 -6.99 -8.96 5.65
N ALA A 63 -7.34 -8.01 6.52
CA ALA A 63 -6.58 -6.77 6.62
C ALA A 63 -5.16 -7.03 7.13
N ILE A 64 -4.97 -7.91 8.12
CA ILE A 64 -3.64 -8.30 8.61
C ILE A 64 -2.80 -8.90 7.48
N TRP A 65 -3.38 -9.78 6.65
CA TRP A 65 -2.67 -10.36 5.51
C TRP A 65 -2.21 -9.31 4.50
N VAL A 66 -3.04 -8.30 4.21
CA VAL A 66 -2.66 -7.17 3.35
C VAL A 66 -1.59 -6.32 4.03
N LEU A 67 -1.77 -5.96 5.30
CA LEU A 67 -0.83 -5.14 6.06
C LEU A 67 0.54 -5.81 6.25
N GLY A 68 0.58 -7.14 6.24
CA GLY A 68 1.82 -7.92 6.30
C GLY A 68 2.62 -7.95 5.00
N GLN A 69 2.05 -7.49 3.87
CA GLN A 69 2.80 -7.45 2.61
C GLN A 69 3.90 -6.37 2.64
N PRO A 70 5.06 -6.60 2.00
CA PRO A 70 6.11 -5.60 1.89
C PRO A 70 5.60 -4.34 1.17
N ALA A 71 5.75 -3.17 1.80
CA ALA A 71 5.22 -1.91 1.28
C ALA A 71 5.78 -1.56 -0.10
N THR A 72 7.09 -1.73 -0.28
CA THR A 72 7.78 -1.51 -1.56
C THR A 72 7.20 -2.36 -2.70
N VAL A 73 6.94 -3.65 -2.45
CA VAL A 73 6.36 -4.56 -3.45
C VAL A 73 4.91 -4.18 -3.73
N PHE A 74 4.12 -3.92 -2.69
CA PHE A 74 2.71 -3.62 -2.82
C PHE A 74 2.45 -2.34 -3.63
N PHE A 75 3.13 -1.24 -3.27
CA PHE A 75 3.02 0.02 -4.01
C PHE A 75 3.60 -0.09 -5.42
N GLY A 76 4.71 -0.83 -5.60
CA GLY A 76 5.29 -1.07 -6.91
C GLY A 76 4.33 -1.81 -7.85
N LEU A 77 3.62 -2.82 -7.33
CA LEU A 77 2.61 -3.56 -8.08
C LEU A 77 1.43 -2.67 -8.48
N LEU A 78 0.91 -1.84 -7.56
CA LEU A 78 -0.17 -0.90 -7.86
C LEU A 78 0.24 0.13 -8.93
N ALA A 79 1.47 0.63 -8.86
CA ALA A 79 2.03 1.54 -9.86
C ALA A 79 2.07 0.87 -11.25
N LEU A 80 2.55 -0.38 -11.30
CA LEU A 80 2.64 -1.17 -12.52
C LEU A 80 1.26 -1.44 -13.13
N LEU A 81 0.27 -1.85 -12.32
CA LEU A 81 -1.09 -2.10 -12.78
C LEU A 81 -1.74 -0.82 -13.34
N CYS A 82 -1.58 0.31 -12.66
CA CYS A 82 -2.07 1.60 -13.15
C CYS A 82 -1.38 2.00 -14.46
N PHE A 83 -0.08 1.76 -14.57
CA PHE A 83 0.70 2.07 -15.77
C PHE A 83 0.23 1.22 -16.96
N LEU A 84 0.09 -0.10 -16.78
CA LEU A 84 -0.42 -1.01 -17.80
C LEU A 84 -1.84 -0.62 -18.22
N GLY A 85 -2.72 -0.28 -17.26
CA GLY A 85 -4.07 0.21 -17.57
C GLY A 85 -4.07 1.51 -18.38
N ALA A 86 -3.18 2.46 -18.06
CA ALA A 86 -3.02 3.68 -18.84
C ALA A 86 -2.50 3.41 -20.25
N TRP A 87 -1.53 2.50 -20.38
CA TRP A 87 -0.90 2.12 -21.64
C TRP A 87 -1.88 1.40 -22.58
N LEU A 88 -2.64 0.44 -22.06
CA LEU A 88 -3.65 -0.29 -22.83
C LEU A 88 -4.74 0.64 -23.38
N ARG A 89 -5.14 1.67 -22.60
CA ARG A 89 -6.10 2.68 -23.07
C ARG A 89 -5.52 3.57 -24.17
N ALA A 90 -4.24 3.94 -24.06
CA ALA A 90 -3.57 4.74 -25.09
C ALA A 90 -3.37 3.96 -26.40
N ARG A 91 -3.25 2.63 -26.33
CA ARG A 91 -3.11 1.76 -27.53
C ARG A 91 -4.42 1.55 -28.30
N LYS A 92 -5.57 1.73 -27.65
CA LYS A 92 -6.91 1.52 -28.24
C LYS A 92 -7.55 2.81 -28.76
N ALA A 93 -6.96 3.97 -28.46
CA ALA A 93 -7.42 5.29 -28.92
C ALA A 93 -6.62 5.71 -30.15
#